data_AF-A0A7V9HIK4-F1
#
_entry.id   AF-A0A7V9HIK4-F1
#
_cell.length_a   1.000
_cell.length_b   1.000
_cell.length_c   1.000
_cell.angle_alpha   90.00
_cell.angle_beta   90.00
_cell.angle_gamma   90.00
#
_symmetry.space_group_name_H-M   'P 1'
#
loop_
_entity.id
_entity.type
_entity.pdbx_description
1 polymer ?
#
loop_
_entity_poly.entity_id
_entity_poly.type
_entity_poly.pdbx_seq_one_letter_code
_entity_poly.pdbx_strand_id
1 'polypeptide(L)'
;MENAGHLDRAGHISTLTVDQPELKIARMCVSERQGTRSIMEMHHLVATPAGVDYFTERHEMGLFTHEEYLAAFATAGLETSFDQDGLMGRGLYIGVRPEAN
;
A
#
# COMPACT_ATOMS: atom_id res chain seq x y z
N MET A 1 16.79 0.15 6.69
CA MET A 1 15.73 -0.57 5.95
C MET A 1 14.63 -0.83 6.95
N GLU A 2 13.61 0.02 6.95
CA GLU A 2 12.48 -0.11 7.88
C GLU A 2 11.57 -1.23 7.39
N ASN A 3 11.18 -2.09 8.33
CA ASN A 3 10.46 -3.33 8.06
C ASN A 3 9.04 -3.00 7.56
N ALA A 4 8.71 -3.38 6.32
CA ALA A 4 7.48 -3.00 5.62
C ALA A 4 6.17 -3.54 6.23
N GLY A 5 6.26 -4.45 7.22
CA GLY A 5 5.11 -5.13 7.81
C GLY A 5 4.21 -4.29 8.73
N HIS A 6 4.32 -2.96 8.78
CA HIS A 6 3.51 -2.10 9.66
C HIS A 6 2.73 -0.99 8.94
N LEU A 7 2.80 -0.93 7.61
CA LEU A 7 2.30 0.20 6.81
C LEU A 7 0.76 0.29 6.77
N ASP A 8 0.06 -0.85 6.89
CA ASP A 8 -1.36 -0.95 6.58
C ASP A 8 -2.28 -1.01 7.82
N ARG A 9 -1.79 -0.60 9.00
CA ARG A 9 -2.62 -0.49 10.21
C ARG A 9 -3.25 0.90 10.32
N ALA A 10 -4.48 0.96 10.85
CA ALA A 10 -5.09 2.24 11.22
C ALA A 10 -4.22 2.96 12.25
N GLY A 11 -4.08 4.28 12.08
CA GLY A 11 -3.19 5.13 12.86
C GLY A 11 -1.70 4.96 12.54
N HIS A 12 -1.33 4.21 11.49
CA HIS A 12 0.06 4.18 11.06
C HIS A 12 0.49 5.56 10.58
N ILE A 13 1.51 6.11 11.22
CA ILE A 13 2.11 7.40 10.86
C ILE A 13 3.31 7.10 9.98
N SER A 14 3.34 7.67 8.79
CA SER A 14 4.50 7.61 7.91
C SER A 14 4.95 9.00 7.48
N THR A 15 6.26 9.14 7.34
CA THR A 15 6.89 10.31 6.73
C THR A 15 7.86 9.85 5.64
N LEU A 16 7.93 10.59 4.55
CA LEU A 16 8.98 10.46 3.56
C LEU A 16 9.55 11.84 3.29
N THR A 17 10.87 11.98 3.42
CA THR A 17 11.55 13.24 3.19
C THR A 17 12.57 13.12 2.07
N VAL A 18 12.71 14.21 1.31
CA VAL A 18 13.81 14.42 0.37
C VAL A 18 14.54 15.66 0.83
N ASP A 19 15.86 15.55 1.00
CA ASP A 19 16.72 16.64 1.44
C ASP A 19 17.88 16.82 0.47
N GLN A 20 17.67 17.63 -0.58
CA GLN A 20 18.65 17.93 -1.62
C GLN A 20 18.88 19.45 -1.73
N PRO A 21 19.98 19.93 -2.33
CA PRO A 21 20.33 21.36 -2.33
C PRO A 21 19.21 22.29 -2.80
N GLU A 22 18.50 21.91 -3.87
CA GLU A 22 17.44 22.71 -4.49
C GLU A 22 16.07 22.03 -4.44
N LEU A 23 15.93 20.95 -3.67
CA LEU A 23 14.68 20.21 -3.57
C LEU A 23 14.51 19.68 -2.15
N LYS A 24 13.49 20.19 -1.46
CA LYS A 24 13.04 19.64 -0.18
C LYS A 24 11.63 19.11 -0.34
N ILE A 25 11.39 17.89 0.09
CA ILE A 25 10.04 17.31 0.08
C ILE A 25 9.75 16.73 1.46
N ALA A 26 8.53 16.94 1.95
CA ALA A 26 7.97 16.19 3.05
C ALA A 26 6.60 15.64 2.63
N ARG A 27 6.45 14.31 2.69
CA ARG A 27 5.15 13.64 2.62
C ARG A 27 4.81 13.11 3.99
N MET A 28 3.66 13.50 4.52
CA MET A 28 3.15 12.99 5.80
C MET A 28 1.80 12.31 5.59
N CYS A 29 1.58 11.19 6.27
CA CYS A 29 0.34 10.44 6.17
C CYS A 29 0.03 9.75 7.49
N VAL A 30 -1.24 9.79 7.89
CA VAL A 30 -1.80 8.91 8.92
C VAL A 30 -2.79 7.99 8.22
N SER A 31 -2.53 6.68 8.23
CA SER A 31 -3.44 5.71 7.64
C SER A 31 -4.71 5.61 8.49
N GLU A 32 -5.87 5.59 7.85
CA GLU A 32 -7.17 5.40 8.50
C GLU A 32 -7.83 4.12 7.99
N ARG A 33 -8.73 3.56 8.80
CA ARG A 33 -9.59 2.47 8.37
C ARG A 33 -11.04 2.91 8.42
N GLN A 34 -11.73 2.80 7.29
CA GLN A 34 -13.17 3.05 7.18
C GLN A 34 -13.85 1.76 6.72
N GLY A 35 -14.38 0.99 7.67
CA GLY A 35 -14.98 -0.33 7.39
C GLY A 35 -13.97 -1.32 6.80
N THR A 36 -14.19 -1.73 5.55
CA THR A 36 -13.33 -2.62 4.76
C THR A 36 -12.38 -1.86 3.83
N ARG A 37 -12.16 -0.57 4.07
CA ARG A 37 -11.29 0.28 3.25
C ARG A 37 -10.17 0.88 4.10
N SER A 38 -8.96 0.87 3.56
CA SER A 38 -7.83 1.65 4.06
C SER A 38 -7.82 2.99 3.32
N ILE A 39 -7.75 4.08 4.08
CA ILE A 39 -7.74 5.44 3.58
C ILE A 39 -6.39 6.05 3.92
N MET A 40 -5.72 6.63 2.94
CA MET A 40 -4.45 7.33 3.13
C MET A 40 -4.60 8.73 2.54
N GLU A 41 -4.72 9.73 3.41
CA GLU A 41 -4.61 11.14 3.02
C GLU A 41 -3.16 11.59 3.24
N MET A 42 -2.47 11.84 2.14
CA MET A 42 -1.06 12.17 2.10
C MET A 42 -0.90 13.66 1.84
N HIS A 43 -0.31 14.36 2.81
CA HIS A 43 0.02 15.77 2.71
C HIS A 43 1.43 15.92 2.16
N HIS A 44 1.58 16.67 1.07
CA HIS A 44 2.84 16.92 0.41
C HIS A 44 3.23 18.40 0.55
N LEU A 45 4.45 18.65 1.00
CA LEU A 45 5.13 19.93 0.90
C LEU A 45 6.33 19.76 -0.02
N VAL A 46 6.39 20.53 -1.10
CA VAL A 46 7.48 20.49 -2.09
C VAL A 46 8.09 21.87 -2.20
N ALA A 47 9.34 22.02 -1.80
CA ALA A 47 10.10 23.26 -1.91
C ALA A 47 11.15 23.15 -3.02
N THR A 48 11.17 24.17 -3.88
CA THR A 48 12.15 24.39 -4.95
C THR A 48 12.64 25.85 -4.91
N PRO A 49 13.63 26.27 -5.71
CA PRO A 49 14.02 27.68 -5.79
C PRO A 49 12.88 28.60 -6.25
N ALA A 50 11.86 28.06 -6.93
CA ALA A 50 10.71 28.83 -7.40
C ALA A 50 9.67 29.10 -6.29
N GLY A 51 9.70 28.34 -5.19
CA GLY A 51 8.74 28.48 -4.09
C GLY A 51 8.40 27.16 -3.41
N VAL A 52 7.32 27.18 -2.64
CA VAL A 52 6.80 26.02 -1.90
C VAL A 52 5.38 25.73 -2.34
N ASP A 53 5.14 24.50 -2.79
CA ASP A 53 3.82 23.99 -3.12
C ASP A 53 3.31 23.05 -2.02
N TYR A 54 2.01 23.14 -1.75
CA TYR A 54 1.28 22.24 -0.86
C TYR A 54 0.13 21.61 -1.62
N PHE A 55 0.01 20.29 -1.55
CA PHE A 55 -1.14 19.56 -2.07
C PHE A 55 -1.38 18.26 -1.30
N THR A 56 -2.56 17.69 -1.50
CA THR A 56 -2.95 16.42 -0.89
C THR A 56 -3.28 15.37 -1.94
N GLU A 57 -2.99 14.12 -1.61
CA GLU A 57 -3.40 12.94 -2.38
C GLU A 57 -4.20 12.01 -1.47
N ARG A 58 -5.31 11.48 -1.98
CA ARG A 58 -6.17 10.55 -1.24
C ARG A 58 -6.21 9.20 -1.94
N HIS A 59 -5.68 8.17 -1.28
CA HIS A 59 -5.80 6.79 -1.74
C HIS A 59 -6.82 6.02 -0.92
N GLU A 60 -7.63 5.21 -1.60
CA GLU A 60 -8.60 4.32 -0.97
C GLU A 60 -8.38 2.89 -1.49
N MET A 61 -8.05 1.97 -0.58
CA MET A 61 -7.68 0.59 -0.92
C MET A 61 -8.63 -0.39 -0.21
N GLY A 62 -9.02 -1.46 -0.89
CA GLY A 62 -9.80 -2.54 -0.30
C GLY A 62 -8.96 -3.37 0.69
N LEU A 63 -9.48 -3.56 1.90
CA LEU A 63 -8.93 -4.45 2.93
C LEU A 63 -9.61 -5.82 2.83
N PHE A 64 -9.37 -6.51 1.72
CA PHE A 64 -9.94 -7.83 1.49
C PHE A 64 -9.35 -8.87 2.45
N THR A 65 -10.18 -9.81 2.88
CA THR A 65 -9.73 -10.93 3.72
C THR A 65 -8.99 -11.97 2.89
N HIS A 66 -8.28 -12.86 3.58
CA HIS A 66 -7.59 -13.98 2.94
C HIS A 66 -8.57 -14.85 2.14
N GLU A 67 -9.74 -15.13 2.71
CA GLU A 67 -10.79 -15.93 2.11
C GLU A 67 -11.39 -15.24 0.87
N GLU A 68 -11.54 -13.92 0.88
CA GLU A 68 -12.02 -13.15 -0.28
C GLU A 68 -11.02 -13.23 -1.45
N TYR A 69 -9.72 -13.14 -1.18
CA TYR A 69 -8.70 -13.38 -2.20
C TYR A 69 -8.79 -14.80 -2.76
N LEU A 70 -8.78 -15.84 -1.91
CA LEU A 70 -8.86 -17.23 -2.36
C LEU A 70 -10.13 -17.52 -3.17
N ALA A 71 -11.28 -16.97 -2.74
CA ALA A 71 -12.53 -17.10 -3.46
C ALA A 71 -12.49 -16.45 -4.85
N ALA A 72 -11.84 -15.28 -4.97
CA ALA A 72 -11.66 -14.61 -6.26
C ALA A 72 -10.81 -15.45 -7.22
N PHE A 73 -9.71 -16.04 -6.76
CA PHE A 73 -8.90 -16.94 -7.57
C PHE A 73 -9.66 -18.21 -7.98
N ALA A 74 -10.40 -18.83 -7.05
CA ALA A 74 -11.20 -20.01 -7.34
C ALA A 74 -12.30 -19.72 -8.37
N THR A 75 -12.95 -18.55 -8.27
CA THR A 75 -13.96 -18.08 -9.24
C THR A 75 -13.35 -17.87 -10.64
N ALA A 76 -12.07 -17.48 -10.70
CA ALA A 76 -11.32 -17.38 -11.95
C ALA A 76 -10.80 -18.73 -12.48
N GLY A 77 -11.06 -19.84 -11.78
CA GLY A 77 -10.60 -21.18 -12.17
C GLY A 77 -9.10 -21.41 -11.97
N LEU A 78 -8.48 -20.72 -11.01
CA LEU A 78 -7.05 -20.81 -10.73
C LEU A 78 -6.78 -21.66 -9.49
N GLU A 79 -5.80 -22.55 -9.58
CA GLU A 79 -5.20 -23.20 -8.41
C GLU A 79 -4.29 -22.18 -7.70
N THR A 80 -4.51 -21.96 -6.40
CA THR A 80 -3.86 -20.86 -5.69
C THR A 80 -3.11 -21.34 -4.46
N SER A 81 -1.89 -20.86 -4.32
CA SER A 81 -1.11 -20.95 -3.11
C SER A 81 -0.84 -19.56 -2.52
N PHE A 82 -0.58 -19.52 -1.23
CA PHE A 82 -0.23 -18.30 -0.50
C PHE A 82 1.12 -18.49 0.17
N ASP A 83 2.09 -17.67 -0.22
CA ASP A 83 3.35 -17.52 0.47
C ASP A 83 3.18 -16.44 1.55
N GLN A 84 3.30 -16.83 2.81
CA GLN A 84 3.08 -15.94 3.96
C GLN A 84 4.20 -14.89 4.10
N ASP A 85 5.44 -15.22 3.71
CA ASP A 85 6.57 -14.31 3.82
C ASP A 85 6.46 -13.21 2.75
N GLY A 86 6.23 -13.64 1.51
CA GLY A 86 6.07 -12.76 0.35
C GLY A 86 7.24 -11.78 0.15
N LEU A 87 7.00 -10.68 -0.57
CA LEU A 87 8.05 -9.71 -0.91
C LEU A 87 8.08 -8.45 -0.04
N MET A 88 6.95 -8.13 0.60
CA MET A 88 6.73 -6.85 1.26
C MET A 88 6.16 -7.01 2.68
N GLY A 89 6.25 -8.22 3.27
CA GLY A 89 5.70 -8.51 4.61
C GLY A 89 4.16 -8.52 4.67
N ARG A 90 3.50 -8.76 3.53
CA ARG A 90 2.04 -8.85 3.39
C ARG A 90 1.58 -10.18 2.76
N GLY A 91 2.52 -11.12 2.63
CA GLY A 91 2.37 -12.34 1.84
C GLY A 91 2.27 -12.09 0.33
N LEU A 92 2.09 -13.17 -0.41
CA LEU A 92 1.98 -13.21 -1.87
C LEU A 92 1.04 -14.34 -2.30
N TYR A 93 0.02 -14.03 -3.08
CA TYR A 93 -0.84 -15.03 -3.71
C TYR A 93 -0.31 -15.40 -5.09
N ILE A 94 -0.27 -16.70 -5.38
CA ILE A 94 0.20 -17.23 -6.66
C ILE A 94 -0.90 -18.11 -7.24
N GLY A 95 -1.57 -17.62 -8.28
CA GLY A 95 -2.59 -18.35 -9.02
C GLY A 95 -2.02 -18.96 -10.30
N VAL A 96 -2.18 -20.26 -10.49
CA VAL A 96 -1.77 -21.00 -11.68
C VAL A 96 -3.00 -21.54 -12.38
N ARG A 97 -3.04 -21.42 -13.71
CA ARG A 97 -4.09 -22.06 -14.51
C ARG A 97 -3.85 -23.58 -14.48
N PRO A 98 -4.85 -24.40 -14.10
CA PRO A 98 -4.73 -25.85 -14.16
C PRO A 98 -4.38 -26.31 -15.57
N GLU A 99 -3.54 -27.33 -15.70
CA GLU A 99 -3.29 -27.93 -17.00
C GLU A 99 -4.59 -28.59 -17.52
N ALA A 100 -4.89 -28.39 -18.80
CA ALA A 100 -5.98 -29.11 -19.43
C ALA A 100 -5.52 -30.56 -19.65
N ASN A 101 -6.15 -31.50 -18.94
CA ASN A 101 -6.03 -32.93 -19.25
C ASN A 101 -6.57 -33.25 -20.64
#